data_AF-A0A2A4P5N2-F1
#
_entry.id   AF-A0A2A4P5N2-F1
#
_cell.length_a   1.000
_cell.length_b   1.000
_cell.length_c   1.000
_cell.angle_alpha   90.00
_cell.angle_beta   90.00
_cell.angle_gamma   90.00
#
_symmetry.space_group_name_H-M   'P 1'
#
loop_
_entity.id
_entity.type
_entity.pdbx_description
1 polymer ?
#
loop_
_entity_poly.entity_id
_entity_poly.type
_entity_poly.pdbx_seq_one_letter_code
_entity_poly.pdbx_strand_id
1 'polypeptide(L)' 'MNPFLGNFLLLMVFSTALAAVVSGYREDDRSAVLVGTLRRGLKFCGAVLLIATCSWALGLWLS' A
#
# COMPACT_ATOMS: atom_id res chain seq x y z
N MET A 1 5.14 20.33 9.74
CA MET A 1 5.16 19.02 9.03
C MET A 1 3.76 18.44 9.09
N ASN A 2 3.14 18.13 7.96
CA ASN A 2 1.73 17.75 7.90
C ASN A 2 1.58 16.30 8.44
N PRO A 3 0.97 16.07 9.61
CA PRO A 3 1.01 14.77 10.30
C PRO A 3 0.37 13.64 9.47
N PHE A 4 -0.63 13.99 8.65
CA PHE A 4 -1.26 13.06 7.72
C PHE A 4 -0.30 12.50 6.67
N LEU A 5 0.58 13.35 6.12
CA LEU A 5 1.52 12.97 5.07
C LEU A 5 2.62 12.08 5.63
N GLY A 6 3.05 12.33 6.87
CA GLY A 6 3.98 11.47 7.61
C GLY A 6 3.39 10.09 7.93
N ASN A 7 2.16 10.04 8.43
CA ASN A 7 1.47 8.77 8.73
C ASN A 7 1.22 7.93 7.47
N PHE A 8 0.88 8.58 6.35
CA PHE A 8 0.67 7.89 5.08
C PHE A 8 1.96 7.28 4.52
N LEU A 9 3.08 8.03 4.59
CA LEU A 9 4.40 7.52 4.22
C LEU A 9 4.84 6.35 5.09
N LEU A 10 4.65 6.45 6.41
CA LEU A 10 4.93 5.36 7.35
C LEU A 10 4.11 4.10 7.03
N LEU A 11 2.82 4.25 6.75
CA LEU A 11 1.94 3.15 6.34
C LEU A 11 2.41 2.49 5.04
N MET A 12 2.79 3.28 4.04
CA MET A 12 3.34 2.78 2.79
C MET A 12 4.64 2.02 3.02
N VAL A 13 5.60 2.60 3.75
CA VAL A 13 6.89 1.95 4.04
C VAL A 13 6.67 0.65 4.83
N PHE A 14 5.82 0.68 5.85
CA PHE A 14 5.52 -0.49 6.67
C PHE A 14 4.84 -1.61 5.86
N SER A 15 3.84 -1.27 5.05
CA SER A 15 3.15 -2.22 4.17
C SER A 15 4.11 -2.83 3.13
N THR A 16 4.99 -2.02 2.56
CA THR A 16 5.99 -2.47 1.57
C THR A 16 7.05 -3.36 2.22
N ALA A 17 7.53 -3.01 3.42
CA ALA A 17 8.47 -3.83 4.18
C ALA A 17 7.86 -5.18 4.59
N LEU A 18 6.62 -5.18 5.08
CA LEU A 18 5.89 -6.40 5.41
C LEU A 18 5.70 -7.29 4.17
N ALA A 19 5.34 -6.70 3.04
CA ALA A 19 5.20 -7.42 1.78
C ALA A 19 6.52 -8.04 1.31
N ALA A 20 7.64 -7.34 1.50
CA ALA A 20 8.99 -7.84 1.17
C ALA A 20 9.39 -9.01 2.08
N VAL A 21 9.19 -8.88 3.41
CA VAL A 21 9.48 -9.96 4.38
C VAL A 21 8.66 -11.22 4.08
N VAL A 22 7.35 -11.05 3.82
CA VAL A 22 6.46 -12.19 3.48
C VAL A 22 6.82 -12.81 2.13
N SER A 23 7.32 -12.04 1.16
CA SER A 23 7.80 -12.61 -0.11
C SER A 23 9.14 -13.33 0.04
N GLY A 24 10.08 -12.76 0.81
CA GLY A 24 11.37 -13.39 1.09
C GLY A 24 11.26 -14.69 1.89
N TYR A 25 10.19 -14.86 2.68
CA TYR A 25 9.91 -16.12 3.38
C TYR A 25 9.29 -17.20 2.48
N ARG A 26 8.76 -16.83 1.31
CA ARG A 26 7.97 -17.72 0.44
C ARG A 26 8.70 -18.09 -0.85
N GLU A 27 9.64 -17.28 -1.31
CA GLU A 27 10.35 -17.47 -2.57
C GLU A 27 11.86 -17.26 -2.35
N ASP A 28 12.67 -18.29 -2.61
CA ASP A 28 14.15 -18.23 -2.52
C ASP A 28 14.78 -17.36 -3.64
N ASP A 29 14.06 -17.15 -4.75
CA ASP A 29 14.55 -16.37 -5.89
C ASP A 29 14.36 -14.86 -5.67
N ARG A 30 15.48 -14.14 -5.52
CA ARG A 30 15.52 -12.68 -5.26
C ARG A 30 14.78 -11.85 -6.32
N SER A 31 14.74 -12.31 -7.57
CA SER A 31 14.04 -11.65 -8.67
C SER A 31 12.52 -11.72 -8.51
N ALA A 32 12.00 -12.85 -8.01
CA ALA A 32 10.59 -13.06 -7.74
C ALA A 32 10.13 -12.22 -6.54
N VAL A 33 10.98 -12.07 -5.52
CA VAL A 33 10.74 -11.19 -4.36
C VAL A 33 10.55 -9.72 -4.79
N LEU A 34 11.41 -9.19 -5.65
CA LEU A 34 11.32 -7.80 -6.13
C LEU A 34 10.02 -7.54 -6.91
N VAL A 35 9.68 -8.42 -7.85
CA VAL A 35 8.45 -8.31 -8.64
C VAL A 35 7.21 -8.51 -7.78
N GLY A 36 7.26 -9.45 -6.83
CA GLY A 36 6.19 -9.71 -5.87
C GLY A 36 5.92 -8.51 -4.98
N THR A 37 6.98 -7.87 -4.47
CA THR A 37 6.88 -6.68 -3.62
C THR A 37 6.32 -5.49 -4.39
N LEU A 38 6.81 -5.25 -5.62
CA LEU A 38 6.34 -4.16 -6.48
C LEU A 38 4.87 -4.33 -6.86
N ARG A 39 4.46 -5.55 -7.23
CA ARG A 39 3.07 -5.89 -7.56
C ARG A 39 2.15 -5.72 -6.35
N ARG A 40 2.61 -6.12 -5.15
CA ARG A 40 1.85 -5.93 -3.90
C ARG A 40 1.73 -4.45 -3.54
N GLY A 41 2.80 -3.67 -3.70
CA GLY A 41 2.79 -2.22 -3.50
C GLY A 41 1.79 -1.51 -4.42
N LEU A 42 1.78 -1.86 -5.71
CA LEU A 42 0.80 -1.34 -6.68
C LEU A 42 -0.64 -1.70 -6.30
N LYS A 43 -0.89 -2.95 -5.89
CA LYS A 43 -2.22 -3.38 -5.42
C LYS A 43 -2.67 -2.62 -4.17
N PHE A 44 -1.76 -2.40 -3.22
CA PHE A 44 -2.04 -1.63 -2.02
C PHE A 44 -2.36 -0.17 -2.35
N CYS A 45 -1.55 0.46 -3.19
CA CYS A 45 -1.77 1.84 -3.63
C CYS A 45 -3.11 1.99 -4.36
N GLY A 46 -3.44 1.05 -5.24
CA GLY A 46 -4.74 0.99 -5.90
C GLY A 46 -5.91 0.84 -4.93
N ALA A 47 -5.79 -0.04 -3.92
CA ALA A 47 -6.82 -0.21 -2.90
C ALA A 47 -7.02 1.07 -2.07
N VAL A 48 -5.93 1.75 -1.68
CA VAL A 48 -6.00 3.00 -0.93
C VAL A 48 -6.65 4.12 -1.74
N LEU A 49 -6.31 4.25 -3.03
CA LEU A 49 -6.96 5.22 -3.91
C LEU A 49 -8.46 4.95 -4.07
N LEU A 50 -8.85 3.68 -4.19
CA LEU A 50 -10.24 3.27 -4.32
C LEU A 50 -11.02 3.57 -3.02
N ILE A 51 -10.44 3.29 -1.86
CA ILE A 51 -11.05 3.66 -0.57
C ILE A 51 -11.19 5.17 -0.45
N ALA A 52 -10.18 5.94 -0.85
CA ALA A 52 -10.21 7.39 -0.81
C ALA A 52 -11.30 7.98 -1.73
N THR A 53 -11.44 7.47 -2.95
CA THR A 53 -12.49 7.92 -3.88
C THR A 53 -13.88 7.50 -3.40
N CYS A 54 -14.05 6.29 -2.89
CA CYS A 54 -15.31 5.86 -2.27
C CYS A 54 -15.69 6.73 -1.07
N SER A 55 -14.74 7.02 -0.19
CA SER A 55 -14.96 7.89 0.97
C SER A 55 -15.36 9.31 0.55
N TRP A 56 -14.74 9.86 -0.50
CA TRP A 56 -15.08 11.18 -1.03
C TRP A 56 -16.48 11.20 -1.65
N ALA A 57 -16.83 10.19 -2.46
CA ALA A 57 -18.15 10.07 -3.06
C ALA A 57 -19.26 9.91 -2.00
N LEU A 58 -19.03 9.09 -0.97
CA LEU A 58 -19.94 8.95 0.17
C LEU A 58 -20.09 10.27 0.93
N GLY A 59 -19.00 11.01 1.13
CA GLY A 59 -19.04 12.33 1.77
C GLY A 59 -19.90 13.34 1.01
N LEU A 60 -19.88 13.31 -0.34
CA LEU A 60 -20.75 14.14 -1.17
C LEU A 60 -22.22 13.71 -1.11
N TRP A 61 -22.49 12.41 -0.93
CA TRP A 61 -23.86 11.87 -0.91
C TRP A 61 -24.55 12.06 0.44
N LEU A 62 -23.78 12.09 1.53
CA LEU A 62 -24.25 12.33 2.90
C LEU A 62 -24.30 13.82 3.27
N SER A 63 -23.71 14.70 2.45
CA SER A 63 -23.74 16.16 2.56
C SER A 63 -24.97 16.75 1.89
#